data_AF-A0A3C0MBW4-F1
#
_entry.id   AF-A0A3C0MBW4-F1
#
_cell.length_a   1.000
_cell.length_b   1.000
_cell.length_c   1.000
_cell.angle_alpha   90.00
_cell.angle_beta   90.00
_cell.angle_gamma   90.00
#
_symmetry.space_group_name_H-M   'P 1'
#
loop_
_entity.id
_entity.type
_entity.pdbx_description
1 polymer ?
#
loop_
_entity_poly.entity_id
_entity_poly.type
_entity_poly.pdbx_seq_one_letter_code
_entity_poly.pdbx_strand_id
1 'polypeptide(L)'
;LRDDYARATEGRTGIGCFDAWARELRDTGWLHNHARMWFASIWCFTLKLPWVLGADFFFKHLVDADAASNTLSWRWVAGLHTPGKHYLARADNIRVNTRDRFDPAGQL
;
A
#
# COMPACT_ATOMS: atom_id res chain seq x y z
N LEU A 1 8.58 14.04 -4.62
CA LEU A 1 7.11 13.89 -4.76
C LEU A 1 6.69 13.31 -6.12
N ARG A 2 6.86 14.01 -7.26
CA ARG A 2 6.44 13.48 -8.58
C ARG A 2 7.16 12.17 -8.93
N ASP A 3 8.48 12.14 -8.75
CA ASP A 3 9.29 10.96 -9.07
C ASP A 3 9.01 9.81 -8.10
N ASP A 4 8.84 10.09 -6.80
CA ASP A 4 8.50 9.08 -5.79
C ASP A 4 7.12 8.47 -6.06
N TYR A 5 6.15 9.29 -6.45
CA TYR A 5 4.82 8.83 -6.86
C TYR A 5 4.90 7.91 -8.09
N ALA A 6 5.65 8.32 -9.12
CA ALA A 6 5.84 7.52 -10.33
C ALA A 6 6.54 6.18 -10.02
N ARG A 7 7.60 6.21 -9.20
CA ARG A 7 8.28 4.99 -8.75
C ARG A 7 7.34 4.09 -7.95
N ALA A 8 6.48 4.64 -7.10
CA ALA A 8 5.54 3.85 -6.32
C ALA A 8 4.47 3.19 -7.21
N THR A 9 3.82 3.96 -8.08
CA THR A 9 2.74 3.44 -8.93
C THR A 9 3.24 2.50 -10.02
N GLU A 10 4.48 2.66 -10.49
CA GLU A 10 5.10 1.76 -11.48
C GLU A 10 5.83 0.57 -10.84
N GLY A 11 5.84 0.46 -9.51
CA GLY A 11 6.50 -0.62 -8.77
C GLY A 11 8.02 -0.63 -8.97
N ARG A 12 8.69 0.50 -8.70
CA ARG A 12 10.15 0.68 -8.76
C ARG A 12 10.69 1.36 -7.50
N THR A 13 10.12 1.03 -6.36
CA THR A 13 10.54 1.55 -5.05
C THR A 13 11.79 0.85 -4.53
N GLY A 14 12.00 -0.41 -4.92
CA GLY A 14 13.04 -1.29 -4.37
C GLY A 14 12.55 -2.13 -3.19
N ILE A 15 11.30 -1.95 -2.74
CA ILE A 15 10.64 -2.77 -1.73
C ILE A 15 9.89 -3.90 -2.44
N GLY A 16 10.44 -5.12 -2.38
CA GLY A 16 10.04 -6.22 -3.25
C GLY A 16 8.54 -6.57 -3.21
N CYS A 17 7.94 -6.60 -2.02
CA CYS A 17 6.50 -6.85 -1.87
C CYS A 17 5.65 -5.71 -2.44
N PHE A 18 5.99 -4.47 -2.13
CA PHE A 18 5.29 -3.28 -2.61
C PHE A 18 5.32 -3.17 -4.13
N ASP A 19 6.50 -3.38 -4.73
CA ASP A 19 6.68 -3.33 -6.18
C ASP A 19 5.89 -4.44 -6.89
N ALA A 20 5.80 -5.63 -6.28
CA ALA A 20 4.95 -6.71 -6.81
C ALA A 20 3.47 -6.36 -6.75
N TRP A 21 2.99 -5.80 -5.62
CA TRP A 21 1.58 -5.41 -5.45
C TRP A 21 1.19 -4.24 -6.35
N ALA A 22 2.07 -3.26 -6.58
CA ALA A 22 1.81 -2.15 -7.50
C ALA A 22 1.57 -2.65 -8.93
N ARG A 23 2.35 -3.64 -9.37
CA ARG A 23 2.18 -4.28 -10.68
C ARG A 23 0.95 -5.18 -10.71
N GLU A 24 0.74 -6.02 -9.71
CA GLU A 24 -0.45 -6.88 -9.61
C GLU A 24 -1.75 -6.06 -9.67
N LEU A 25 -1.82 -4.95 -8.93
CA LEU A 25 -2.96 -4.04 -8.99
C LEU A 25 -3.16 -3.45 -10.38
N ARG A 26 -2.10 -3.00 -11.06
CA ARG A 26 -2.21 -2.44 -12.41
C ARG A 26 -2.60 -3.46 -13.46
N ASP A 27 -2.06 -4.66 -13.37
CA ASP A 27 -2.18 -5.68 -14.41
C ASP A 27 -3.46 -6.51 -14.26
N THR A 28 -3.94 -6.69 -13.02
CA THR A 28 -5.11 -7.54 -12.72
C THR A 28 -6.31 -6.76 -12.20
N GLY A 29 -6.08 -5.54 -11.70
CA GLY A 29 -7.09 -4.74 -11.02
C GLY A 29 -7.52 -5.29 -9.65
N TRP A 30 -6.72 -6.16 -9.05
CA TRP A 30 -7.05 -6.79 -7.76
C TRP A 30 -5.85 -6.84 -6.81
N LEU A 31 -6.15 -6.76 -5.51
CA LEU A 31 -5.24 -7.08 -4.42
C LEU A 31 -6.03 -7.69 -3.25
N HIS A 32 -5.43 -8.65 -2.54
CA HIS A 32 -5.97 -9.15 -1.28
C HIS A 32 -6.01 -8.03 -0.23
N ASN A 33 -7.02 -8.03 0.64
CA ASN A 33 -7.22 -6.95 1.62
C ASN A 33 -5.99 -6.68 2.52
N HIS A 34 -5.31 -7.71 3.02
CA HIS A 34 -4.06 -7.51 3.78
C HIS A 34 -2.96 -6.83 2.96
N ALA A 35 -2.82 -7.18 1.67
CA ALA A 35 -1.87 -6.51 0.79
C ALA A 35 -2.25 -5.04 0.59
N ARG A 36 -3.55 -4.72 0.45
CA ARG A 36 -4.05 -3.33 0.39
C ARG A 36 -3.64 -2.53 1.64
N MET A 37 -3.80 -3.12 2.83
CA MET A 37 -3.44 -2.47 4.10
C MET A 37 -1.93 -2.26 4.23
N TRP A 38 -1.10 -3.26 3.90
CA TRP A 38 0.35 -3.11 3.90
C TRP A 38 0.82 -2.11 2.86
N PHE A 39 0.26 -2.15 1.65
CA PHE A 39 0.54 -1.19 0.59
C PHE A 39 0.28 0.24 1.04
N ALA A 40 -0.91 0.51 1.58
CA ALA A 40 -1.27 1.85 2.07
C ALA A 40 -0.39 2.29 3.25
N SER A 41 0.04 1.36 4.09
CA SER A 41 0.94 1.67 5.21
C SER A 41 2.33 2.05 4.73
N ILE A 42 2.94 1.25 3.85
CA ILE A 42 4.25 1.52 3.23
C ILE A 42 4.19 2.84 2.46
N TRP A 43 3.11 3.07 1.70
CA TRP A 43 2.88 4.33 1.00
C TRP A 43 2.95 5.54 1.93
N CYS A 44 2.21 5.51 3.04
CA CYS A 44 2.10 6.65 3.95
C CYS A 44 3.35 6.83 4.82
N PHE A 45 3.91 5.75 5.35
CA PHE A 45 4.87 5.81 6.46
C PHE A 45 6.31 5.49 6.06
N THR A 46 6.51 4.64 5.06
CA THR A 46 7.85 4.32 4.53
C THR A 46 8.22 5.27 3.39
N LEU A 47 7.36 5.38 2.37
CA LEU A 47 7.57 6.25 1.20
C LEU A 47 7.22 7.72 1.46
N LYS A 48 6.52 8.01 2.57
CA LYS A 48 6.08 9.37 2.97
C LYS A 48 5.25 10.07 1.90
N LEU A 49 4.44 9.31 1.15
CA LEU A 49 3.57 9.84 0.11
C LEU A 49 2.19 10.23 0.69
N PRO A 50 1.56 11.30 0.19
CA PRO A 50 0.20 11.66 0.59
C PRO A 50 -0.80 10.53 0.33
N TRP A 51 -1.58 10.16 1.34
CA TRP A 51 -2.56 9.06 1.24
C TRP A 51 -3.58 9.27 0.12
N VAL A 52 -3.96 10.53 -0.16
CA VAL A 52 -4.94 10.87 -1.21
C VAL A 52 -4.48 10.40 -2.59
N LEU A 53 -3.17 10.49 -2.86
CA LEU A 53 -2.60 10.02 -4.12
C LEU A 53 -2.64 8.49 -4.24
N GLY A 54 -2.48 7.78 -3.12
CA GLY A 54 -2.61 6.34 -3.08
C GLY A 54 -4.07 5.89 -3.22
N ALA A 55 -5.00 6.61 -2.58
CA ALA A 55 -6.43 6.39 -2.74
C ALA A 55 -6.89 6.58 -4.19
N ASP A 56 -6.42 7.64 -4.87
CA ASP A 56 -6.68 7.86 -6.29
C ASP A 56 -6.07 6.75 -7.16
N PHE A 57 -4.84 6.31 -6.87
CA PHE A 57 -4.23 5.18 -7.57
C PHE A 57 -5.05 3.89 -7.43
N PHE A 58 -5.52 3.57 -6.23
CA PHE A 58 -6.39 2.41 -5.98
C PHE A 58 -7.72 2.53 -6.71
N PHE A 59 -8.36 3.69 -6.64
CA PHE A 59 -9.66 3.93 -7.27
C PHE A 59 -9.60 3.76 -8.80
N LYS A 60 -8.47 4.11 -9.43
CA LYS A 60 -8.27 3.97 -10.88
C LYS A 60 -8.06 2.53 -11.36
N HIS A 61 -7.53 1.65 -10.50
CA HIS A 61 -7.09 0.32 -10.93
C HIS A 61 -7.91 -0.82 -10.34
N LEU A 62 -8.49 -0.65 -9.15
CA LEU A 62 -9.32 -1.69 -8.55
C LEU A 62 -10.59 -1.93 -9.37
N VAL A 63 -10.83 -3.17 -9.77
CA VAL A 63 -12.10 -3.57 -10.41
C VAL A 63 -13.29 -3.44 -9.44
N ASP A 64 -13.00 -3.53 -8.15
CA ASP A 64 -13.96 -3.38 -7.05
C ASP A 64 -13.86 -1.99 -6.38
N ALA A 65 -13.35 -0.98 -7.10
CA ALA A 65 -13.22 0.36 -6.59
C ALA A 65 -14.58 0.94 -6.15
N ASP A 66 -14.71 1.18 -4.85
CA ASP A 66 -15.81 1.93 -4.25
C ASP A 66 -15.26 3.16 -3.54
N ALA A 67 -15.85 4.33 -3.82
CA ALA A 67 -15.34 5.60 -3.33
C ALA A 67 -15.35 5.68 -1.79
N ALA A 68 -16.39 5.14 -1.15
CA ALA A 68 -16.54 5.19 0.30
C ALA A 68 -15.57 4.22 0.99
N SER A 69 -15.59 2.94 0.60
CA SER A 69 -14.72 1.89 1.12
C SER A 69 -13.25 2.22 0.94
N ASN A 70 -12.84 2.68 -0.25
CA ASN A 70 -11.46 3.06 -0.54
C ASN A 70 -11.02 4.25 0.34
N THR A 71 -11.79 5.33 0.35
CA THR A 71 -11.44 6.53 1.14
C THR A 71 -11.35 6.22 2.63
N LEU A 72 -12.30 5.47 3.19
CA LEU A 72 -12.32 5.11 4.60
C LEU A 72 -11.16 4.18 4.96
N SER A 73 -10.81 3.23 4.10
CA SER A 73 -9.69 2.30 4.31
C SER A 73 -8.35 3.04 4.36
N TRP A 74 -8.10 3.96 3.42
CA TRP A 74 -6.88 4.77 3.42
C TRP A 74 -6.79 5.67 4.65
N ARG A 75 -7.89 6.33 5.04
CA ARG A 75 -7.93 7.17 6.25
C ARG A 75 -7.72 6.35 7.53
N TRP A 76 -8.24 5.12 7.56
CA TRP A 76 -8.03 4.20 8.68
C TRP A 76 -6.55 3.81 8.79
N VAL A 77 -5.90 3.40 7.69
CA VAL A 77 -4.48 3.03 7.70
C VAL A 77 -3.60 4.21 8.13
N ALA A 78 -3.89 5.41 7.59
CA ALA A 78 -3.19 6.63 7.92
C ALA A 78 -3.52 7.18 9.33
N GLY A 79 -4.38 6.52 10.12
CA GLY A 79 -4.68 6.89 11.51
C GLY A 79 -5.54 8.16 11.66
N LEU A 80 -6.23 8.61 10.60
CA LEU A 80 -7.04 9.84 10.64
C LEU A 80 -8.33 9.70 11.45
N HIS A 81 -8.75 8.47 11.77
CA HIS A 81 -9.99 8.22 12.51
C HIS A 81 -9.79 8.20 14.03
N THR A 82 -8.58 7.89 14.50
CA THR A 82 -8.29 7.81 15.93
C THR A 82 -6.85 8.24 16.19
N PRO A 83 -6.63 9.32 16.98
CA PRO A 83 -5.29 9.82 17.25
C PRO A 83 -4.34 8.72 17.75
N GLY A 84 -3.16 8.63 17.12
CA GLY A 84 -2.10 7.68 17.49
C GLY A 84 -2.35 6.22 17.07
N LYS A 85 -3.41 5.92 16.31
CA LYS A 85 -3.73 4.55 15.84
C LYS A 85 -3.38 4.35 14.36
N HIS A 86 -2.12 4.59 14.00
CA HIS A 86 -1.61 4.27 12.67
C HIS A 86 -1.54 2.74 12.49
N TYR A 87 -1.91 2.26 11.30
CA TYR A 87 -1.60 0.89 10.92
C TYR A 87 -0.21 0.84 10.27
N LEU A 88 0.76 0.25 10.97
CA LEU A 88 2.12 0.08 10.49
C LEU A 88 2.34 -1.34 9.96
N ALA A 89 2.71 -1.46 8.69
CA ALA A 89 3.17 -2.70 8.10
C ALA A 89 4.40 -3.21 8.85
N ARG A 90 4.43 -4.52 9.14
CA ARG A 90 5.56 -5.14 9.83
C ARG A 90 6.18 -6.21 8.94
N ALA A 91 7.50 -6.20 8.87
CA ALA A 91 8.25 -7.08 7.97
C ALA A 91 8.04 -8.56 8.29
N ASP A 92 8.03 -8.92 9.58
CA ASP A 92 7.75 -10.26 10.07
C ASP A 92 6.36 -10.76 9.62
N ASN A 93 5.35 -9.90 9.71
CA ASN A 93 3.98 -10.23 9.33
C ASN A 93 3.87 -10.44 7.81
N ILE A 94 4.50 -9.57 7.00
CA ILE A 94 4.55 -9.74 5.54
C ILE A 94 5.26 -11.05 5.19
N ARG A 95 6.41 -11.34 5.80
CA ARG A 95 7.17 -12.56 5.55
C ARG A 95 6.36 -13.82 5.82
N VAL A 96 5.76 -13.92 7.01
CA VAL A 96 4.95 -15.08 7.41
C VAL A 96 3.73 -15.25 6.51
N ASN A 97 2.98 -14.19 6.24
CA ASN A 97 1.73 -14.29 5.46
C ASN A 97 1.97 -14.44 3.96
N THR A 98 3.18 -14.15 3.47
CA THR A 98 3.57 -14.41 2.09
C THR A 98 4.36 -15.71 1.94
N ARG A 99 4.47 -16.52 3.02
CA ARG A 99 5.22 -17.78 3.06
C ARG A 99 6.65 -17.61 2.58
N ASP A 100 7.33 -16.62 3.15
CA ASP A 100 8.72 -16.25 2.85
C ASP A 100 8.98 -15.79 1.40
N ARG A 101 7.92 -15.56 0.60
CA ARG A 101 8.06 -14.96 -0.73
C ARG A 101 8.65 -13.54 -0.67
N PHE A 102 8.34 -12.78 0.38
CA PHE A 102 8.85 -11.44 0.58
C PHE A 102 9.36 -11.25 2.01
N ASP A 103 10.56 -10.66 2.15
CA ASP A 103 11.12 -10.27 3.45
C ASP A 103 11.64 -8.82 3.38
N PRO A 104 10.81 -7.83 3.72
CA PRO A 104 11.20 -6.42 3.67
C PRO A 104 11.89 -5.96 4.98
N ALA A 105 12.53 -6.87 5.72
CA ALA A 105 13.27 -6.50 6.93
C ALA A 105 14.34 -5.43 6.61
N GLY A 106 14.36 -4.35 7.40
CA GLY A 106 15.24 -3.20 7.18
C GLY A 106 14.82 -2.25 6.04
N GLN A 107 13.68 -2.49 5.39
CA GLN A 107 13.15 -1.65 4.30
C GLN A 107 11.93 -0.80 4.70
N LEU A 108 11.25 -1.13 5.80
CA LEU A 108 9.95 -0.52 6.20
C LEU A 108 10.09 0.62 7.21
#